data_AF-A0A259D8E4-F1
#
_entry.id   AF-A0A259D8E4-F1
#
_cell.length_a   1.000
_cell.length_b   1.000
_cell.length_c   1.000
_cell.angle_alpha   90.00
_cell.angle_beta   90.00
_cell.angle_gamma   90.00
#
_symmetry.space_group_name_H-M   'P 1'
#
loop_
_entity.id
_entity.type
_entity.pdbx_description
1 polymer ?
#
loop_
_entity_poly.entity_id
_entity_poly.type
_entity_poly.pdbx_seq_one_letter_code
_entity_poly.pdbx_strand_id
1 'polypeptide(L)'
;MRRIVFQGDADTTVHPSNAALIVAAALGDRAEPTKVSKRSVQGRGYSRSEFVGADGKVVLELWMLERAGHAWSGGRVKGSYTDPKGPDASTQMIRFFLDPEG
;
A
#
# COMPACT_ATOMS: atom_id res chain seq x y z
N MET A 1 0.30 8.96 -14.12
CA MET A 1 0.48 9.45 -12.73
C MET A 1 0.81 8.25 -11.85
N ARG A 2 1.84 8.36 -11.00
CA ARG A 2 2.22 7.30 -10.06
C ARG A 2 1.36 7.38 -8.79
N ARG A 3 0.93 6.24 -8.24
CA ARG A 3 0.05 6.16 -7.06
C ARG A 3 0.53 5.08 -6.09
N ILE A 4 0.44 5.33 -4.80
CA ILE A 4 0.72 4.33 -3.78
C ILE A 4 -0.44 4.34 -2.78
N VAL A 5 -0.96 3.16 -2.46
CA VAL A 5 -2.14 2.97 -1.63
C VAL A 5 -1.78 2.05 -0.48
N PHE A 6 -2.03 2.50 0.76
CA PHE A 6 -1.95 1.67 1.96
C PHE A 6 -3.35 1.53 2.54
N GLN A 7 -3.78 0.30 2.80
CA GLN A 7 -5.08 0.01 3.38
C GLN A 7 -4.96 -1.10 4.42
N GLY A 8 -5.49 -0.85 5.62
CA GLY A 8 -5.70 -1.90 6.61
C GLY A 8 -6.94 -2.73 6.28
N ASP A 9 -6.82 -4.07 6.36
CA ASP A 9 -7.95 -4.98 6.09
C ASP A 9 -9.00 -5.02 7.23
N ALA A 10 -8.68 -4.43 8.38
CA ALA A 10 -9.55 -4.31 9.55
C ALA A 10 -9.93 -2.84 9.82
N ASP A 11 -9.73 -1.95 8.84
CA ASP A 11 -10.20 -0.57 8.91
C ASP A 11 -11.74 -0.55 8.85
N THR A 12 -12.34 -0.01 9.90
CA THR A 12 -13.80 0.15 10.05
C THR A 12 -14.28 1.57 9.78
N THR A 13 -13.34 2.52 9.60
CA THR A 13 -13.62 3.90 9.23
C THR A 13 -13.70 4.03 7.70
N VAL A 14 -12.75 3.43 6.98
CA VAL A 14 -12.73 3.38 5.51
C VAL A 14 -12.67 1.92 5.07
N HIS A 15 -13.73 1.47 4.38
CA HIS A 15 -13.87 0.06 4.01
C HIS A 15 -12.73 -0.41 3.09
N PRO A 16 -12.12 -1.58 3.33
CA PRO A 16 -10.95 -2.05 2.57
C PRO A 16 -11.19 -2.20 1.06
N SER A 17 -12.43 -2.40 0.62
CA SER A 17 -12.78 -2.44 -0.82
C SER A 17 -12.43 -1.16 -1.56
N ASN A 18 -12.34 -0.02 -0.87
CA ASN A 18 -11.95 1.25 -1.48
C ASN A 18 -10.56 1.16 -2.11
N ALA A 19 -9.65 0.36 -1.56
CA ALA A 19 -8.34 0.18 -2.14
C ALA A 19 -8.40 -0.46 -3.54
N ALA A 20 -9.26 -1.48 -3.72
CA ALA A 20 -9.51 -2.08 -5.02
C ALA A 20 -10.22 -1.10 -5.98
N LEU A 21 -11.16 -0.30 -5.48
CA LEU A 21 -11.83 0.73 -6.29
C LEU A 21 -10.86 1.82 -6.77
N ILE A 22 -9.87 2.21 -5.96
CA ILE A 22 -8.82 3.15 -6.38
C ILE A 22 -7.97 2.55 -7.51
N VAL A 23 -7.64 1.26 -7.44
CA VAL A 23 -6.93 0.56 -8.53
C VAL A 23 -7.77 0.57 -9.80
N ALA A 24 -9.03 0.15 -9.71
CA ALA A 24 -9.95 0.11 -10.85
C ALA A 24 -10.14 1.49 -11.49
N ALA A 25 -10.34 2.53 -10.68
CA ALA A 25 -10.46 3.91 -11.18
C ALA A 25 -9.16 4.42 -11.84
N ALA A 26 -8.00 3.93 -11.40
CA ALA A 26 -6.71 4.38 -11.92
C ALA A 26 -6.27 3.64 -13.19
N LEU A 27 -6.59 2.35 -13.32
CA LEU A 27 -6.02 1.45 -14.33
C LEU A 27 -7.09 0.66 -15.13
N GLY A 28 -8.37 0.77 -14.76
CA GLY A 28 -9.49 0.01 -15.32
C GLY A 28 -9.85 -1.23 -14.51
N ASP A 29 -11.09 -1.70 -14.64
CA ASP A 29 -11.66 -2.80 -13.84
C ASP A 29 -10.99 -4.16 -14.03
N ARG A 30 -10.22 -4.32 -15.11
CA ARG A 30 -9.49 -5.56 -15.45
C ARG A 30 -7.99 -5.47 -15.17
N ALA A 31 -7.56 -4.44 -14.43
CA ALA A 31 -6.16 -4.26 -14.08
C ALA A 31 -5.71 -5.36 -13.12
N GLU A 32 -4.74 -6.17 -13.56
CA GLU A 32 -4.11 -7.21 -12.75
C GLU A 32 -2.70 -6.77 -12.34
N PRO A 33 -2.24 -7.12 -11.14
CA PRO A 33 -0.90 -6.78 -10.70
C PRO A 33 0.13 -7.60 -11.49
N THR A 34 1.18 -6.93 -11.96
CA THR A 34 2.33 -7.58 -12.61
C THR A 34 3.12 -8.41 -11.61
N LYS A 35 3.12 -8.02 -10.34
CA LYS A 35 3.81 -8.72 -9.26
C LYS A 35 3.07 -8.57 -7.95
N VAL A 36 2.98 -9.65 -7.20
CA VAL A 36 2.46 -9.65 -5.82
C VAL A 36 3.50 -10.28 -4.91
N SER A 37 3.81 -9.60 -3.81
CA SER A 37 4.69 -10.14 -2.76
C SER A 37 4.00 -10.07 -1.42
N LYS A 38 4.24 -11.07 -0.56
CA LYS A 38 3.76 -11.10 0.82
C LYS A 38 4.95 -11.07 1.75
N ARG A 39 4.92 -10.21 2.77
CA ARG A 39 5.99 -10.05 3.75
C ARG A 39 5.39 -9.76 5.11
N SER A 40 6.23 -9.77 6.13
CA SER A 40 5.86 -9.35 7.49
C SER A 40 6.97 -8.48 8.06
N VAL A 41 6.58 -7.49 8.86
CA VAL A 41 7.50 -6.62 9.61
C VAL A 41 6.93 -6.44 11.00
N GLN A 42 7.75 -6.64 12.04
CA GLN A 42 7.33 -6.47 13.44
C GLN A 42 6.00 -7.17 13.80
N GLY A 43 5.72 -8.32 13.16
CA GLY A 43 4.49 -9.10 13.35
C GLY A 43 3.27 -8.60 12.56
N ARG A 44 3.38 -7.51 11.79
CA ARG A 44 2.38 -7.08 10.80
C ARG A 44 2.66 -7.73 9.44
N GLY A 45 1.81 -8.67 9.04
CA GLY A 45 1.77 -9.18 7.68
C GLY A 45 1.24 -8.11 6.71
N TYR A 46 1.74 -8.13 5.48
CA TYR A 46 1.20 -7.30 4.40
C TYR A 46 1.45 -7.93 3.03
N SER A 47 0.62 -7.59 2.06
CA SER A 47 0.88 -7.85 0.63
C SER A 47 1.13 -6.55 -0.12
N ARG A 48 2.14 -6.54 -0.99
CA ARG A 48 2.42 -5.48 -1.96
C ARG A 48 2.14 -5.99 -3.36
N SER A 49 1.20 -5.35 -4.04
CA SER A 49 0.87 -5.57 -5.45
C SER A 49 1.39 -4.40 -6.29
N GLU A 50 2.16 -4.70 -7.32
CA GLU A 50 2.75 -3.73 -8.25
C GLU A 50 2.06 -3.80 -9.61
N PHE A 51 1.73 -2.64 -10.18
CA PHE A 51 1.16 -2.51 -11.51
C PHE A 51 2.10 -1.70 -12.39
N VAL A 52 2.49 -2.29 -13.52
CA VAL A 52 3.46 -1.72 -14.45
C VAL A 52 2.76 -1.07 -15.64
N GLY A 53 3.17 0.15 -15.98
CA GLY A 53 2.68 0.89 -17.14
C GLY A 53 3.34 0.45 -18.45
N ALA A 54 2.88 1.01 -19.57
CA ALA A 54 3.40 0.68 -20.90
C ALA A 54 4.90 1.02 -21.09
N ASP A 55 5.43 1.93 -20.27
CA ASP A 55 6.85 2.33 -20.25
C ASP A 55 7.72 1.40 -19.37
N GLY A 56 7.16 0.31 -18.86
CA GLY A 56 7.87 -0.64 -17.99
C GLY A 56 8.05 -0.17 -16.56
N LYS A 57 7.54 1.01 -16.17
CA LYS A 57 7.67 1.54 -14.81
C LYS A 57 6.48 1.18 -13.94
N VAL A 58 6.72 1.02 -12.64
CA VAL A 58 5.64 0.82 -11.66
C VAL A 58 4.84 2.12 -11.52
N VAL A 59 3.57 2.08 -11.94
CA VAL A 59 2.64 3.21 -11.91
C VAL A 59 1.70 3.17 -10.70
N LEU A 60 1.49 1.99 -10.11
CA LEU A 60 0.70 1.85 -8.90
C LEU A 60 1.27 0.77 -7.98
N GLU A 61 1.34 1.07 -6.69
CA GLU A 61 1.52 0.07 -5.63
C GLU A 61 0.31 0.02 -4.71
N LEU A 62 -0.22 -1.18 -4.49
CA LEU A 62 -1.25 -1.45 -3.50
C LEU A 62 -0.66 -2.27 -2.35
N TRP A 63 -0.72 -1.71 -1.15
CA TRP A 63 -0.25 -2.31 0.09
C TRP A 63 -1.46 -2.62 0.98
N MET A 64 -1.78 -3.90 1.12
CA MET A 64 -2.82 -4.38 2.04
C MET A 64 -2.16 -4.86 3.33
N LEU A 65 -2.55 -4.28 4.46
CA LEU A 65 -1.97 -4.52 5.78
C LEU A 65 -2.88 -5.42 6.60
N GLU A 66 -2.38 -6.59 6.99
CA GLU A 66 -3.17 -7.60 7.68
C GLU A 66 -3.48 -7.15 9.12
N ARG A 67 -4.73 -7.26 9.54
CA ARG A 67 -5.26 -6.90 10.86
C ARG A 67 -5.02 -5.43 11.26
N ALA A 68 -4.77 -4.54 10.30
CA ALA A 68 -4.54 -3.13 10.56
C ALA A 68 -5.86 -2.36 10.47
N GLY A 69 -6.10 -1.46 11.44
CA GLY A 69 -7.27 -0.58 11.47
C GLY A 69 -6.99 0.78 10.85
N HIS A 70 -7.80 1.78 11.20
CA HIS A 70 -7.63 3.16 10.74
C HIS A 70 -6.44 3.85 11.44
N ALA A 71 -5.23 3.57 10.99
CA ALA A 71 -4.00 4.11 11.54
C ALA A 71 -2.91 4.25 10.47
N TRP A 72 -2.01 5.20 10.65
CA TRP A 72 -0.83 5.37 9.81
C TRP A 72 0.14 4.21 9.99
N SER A 73 0.46 3.49 8.92
CA SER A 73 1.38 2.35 8.98
C SER A 73 2.83 2.78 9.28
N GLY A 74 3.41 2.18 10.32
CA GLY A 74 4.70 2.53 10.85
C GLY A 74 4.62 3.72 11.82
N GLY A 75 5.59 4.62 11.75
CA GLY A 75 5.69 5.76 12.65
C GLY A 75 6.16 5.40 14.06
N ARG A 76 6.11 6.38 14.97
CA ARG A 76 6.62 6.22 16.34
C ARG A 76 5.56 5.59 17.24
N VAL A 77 6.00 4.76 18.20
CA VAL A 77 5.13 4.11 19.21
C VAL A 77 4.37 5.13 20.06
N LYS A 78 4.96 6.30 20.34
CA LYS A 78 4.32 7.38 21.09
C LYS A 78 3.44 8.30 20.24
N GLY A 79 3.34 8.05 18.93
CA GLY A 79 2.50 8.83 18.03
C GLY A 79 1.03 8.49 18.25
N SER A 80 0.15 9.48 18.12
CA SER A 80 -1.29 9.24 18.01
C SER A 80 -1.62 8.70 16.62
N TYR A 81 -2.55 7.74 16.53
CA TYR A 81 -3.05 7.17 15.27
C TYR A 81 -1.99 6.52 14.37
N THR A 82 -0.94 5.95 14.97
CA THR A 82 0.08 5.16 14.26
C THR A 82 -0.08 3.67 14.56
N ASP A 83 0.26 2.85 13.59
CA ASP A 83 0.49 1.42 13.77
C ASP A 83 2.00 1.14 13.65
N PRO A 84 2.77 1.26 14.74
CA PRO A 84 4.23 1.11 14.71
C PRO A 84 4.69 -0.29 14.31
N LYS A 85 3.79 -1.29 14.32
CA LYS A 85 4.08 -2.64 13.83
C LYS A 85 4.06 -2.72 12.31
N GLY A 86 3.36 -1.80 11.64
CA GLY A 86 3.26 -1.79 10.18
C GLY A 86 4.54 -1.41 9.46
N PRO A 87 4.64 -1.69 8.14
CA PRO A 87 5.71 -1.14 7.31
C PRO A 87 5.67 0.39 7.37
N ASP A 88 6.85 1.02 7.29
CA ASP A 88 6.95 2.47 7.28
C ASP A 88 6.41 3.04 5.96
N ALA A 89 5.15 3.47 5.97
CA ALA A 89 4.48 4.02 4.80
C ALA A 89 5.17 5.28 4.29
N SER A 90 5.67 6.15 5.18
CA SER A 90 6.36 7.38 4.79
C SER A 90 7.63 7.07 4.00
N THR A 91 8.45 6.14 4.50
CA THR A 91 9.65 5.67 3.80
C THR A 91 9.30 5.02 2.45
N GLN A 92 8.24 4.21 2.40
CA GLN A 92 7.79 3.60 1.15
C GLN A 92 7.24 4.60 0.13
N MET A 93 6.55 5.66 0.57
CA MET A 93 6.11 6.74 -0.31
C MET A 93 7.30 7.50 -0.90
N ILE A 94 8.30 7.84 -0.09
CA ILE A 94 9.52 8.49 -0.57
C ILE A 94 10.22 7.61 -1.62
N ARG A 95 10.42 6.32 -1.30
CA ARG A 95 10.98 5.33 -2.24
C ARG A 95 10.17 5.29 -3.53
N PHE A 96 8.86 5.12 -3.42
CA PHE A 96 7.98 5.00 -4.58
C PHE A 96 7.96 6.26 -5.44
N PHE A 97 8.04 7.47 -4.90
CA PHE A 97 7.99 8.67 -5.75
C PHE A 97 9.35 9.13 -6.26
N LEU A 98 10.43 8.90 -5.51
CA LEU A 98 11.76 9.42 -5.82
C LEU A 98 12.69 8.39 -6.47
N ASP A 99 12.40 7.09 -6.34
CA ASP A 99 13.13 6.03 -7.03
C ASP A 99 12.36 5.61 -8.30
N PRO A 100 12.88 5.87 -9.51
CA PRO A 100 12.24 5.50 -10.76
C PRO A 100 12.43 4.03 -11.13
N GLU A 101 13.33 3.28 -10.49
CA GLU A 101 13.63 1.88 -10.82
C GLU A 101 12.92 0.89 -9.87
N GLY A 102 12.56 1.32 -8.67
CA GLY A 102 11.68 0.58 -7.76
C GLY A 102 12.37 -0.04 -6.57
#